data_AF-W8KLL5-F1
#
_entry.id   AF-W8KLL5-F1
#
_cell.length_a   1.000
_cell.length_b   1.000
_cell.length_c   1.000
_cell.angle_alpha   90.00
_cell.angle_beta   90.00
_cell.angle_gamma   90.00
#
_symmetry.space_group_name_H-M   'P 1'
#
loop_
_entity.id
_entity.type
_entity.pdbx_description
1 polymer ?
#
loop_
_entity_poly.entity_id
_entity_poly.type
_entity_poly.pdbx_seq_one_letter_code
_entity_poly.pdbx_strand_id
1 'polypeptide(L)'
;MKSVLGADQADSQINVGAGSFDSATGQVEFQGQEDAEVKAVFLDLSGATGRQSIQLPENMQQASTVVIDSDVGVDLEFNTVERVIVTGRGDDEITVNGDANTTVESAGGGDTITTSGGDDSIIGGSGDDSLSSGEGNDTIVTGRGDDTIDAGEGYDKVQIRGDSSDFDVEVVDGALVVDDGNGNVATIENAEFISFADGETLTVSGSESTATVMRLYEGLLGRSAEFEGAQYWAEVANSGAASLSEIAQYFLSSEEFAANNPDPMTDEEFVTMLYQNVHGRAPEAETGLDYWVDVLEQGYGRNDVAIWIIGSEEAVDVNDATVKFIDGWV
;
A
#
# COMPACT_ATOMS: atom_id res chain seq x y z
N MET A 1 35.44 40.59 4.38
CA MET A 1 34.85 39.26 4.15
C MET A 1 34.52 39.07 2.66
N LYS A 2 35.54 39.18 1.81
CA LYS A 2 35.58 38.48 0.52
C LYS A 2 36.09 37.06 0.83
N SER A 3 35.70 36.07 0.02
CA SER A 3 36.24 34.69 -0.05
C SER A 3 35.60 33.64 0.88
N VAL A 4 34.44 33.09 0.46
CA VAL A 4 34.12 31.63 0.52
C VAL A 4 33.22 31.24 -0.68
N LEU A 5 33.41 31.85 -1.85
CA LEU A 5 32.62 31.56 -3.07
C LEU A 5 33.56 31.30 -4.25
N GLY A 6 34.52 30.41 -4.04
CA GLY A 6 35.26 29.77 -5.12
C GLY A 6 34.61 28.44 -5.46
N ALA A 7 33.43 28.50 -6.10
CA ALA A 7 32.85 27.37 -6.79
C ALA A 7 32.63 27.81 -8.24
N ASP A 8 33.07 26.95 -9.15
CA ASP A 8 33.07 27.13 -10.60
C ASP A 8 31.64 27.37 -11.12
N GLN A 9 31.50 28.30 -12.05
CA GLN A 9 30.22 28.79 -12.59
C GLN A 9 29.83 28.05 -13.87
N ALA A 10 29.58 26.75 -13.75
CA ALA A 10 28.83 25.97 -14.73
C ALA A 10 28.29 24.69 -14.05
N ASP A 11 26.98 24.45 -14.20
CA ASP A 11 26.17 23.32 -13.69
C ASP A 11 25.69 23.40 -12.23
N SER A 12 24.36 23.30 -12.03
CA SER A 12 23.60 23.01 -10.79
C SER A 12 22.99 24.14 -9.92
N GLN A 13 22.54 25.26 -10.47
CA GLN A 13 21.59 26.11 -9.72
C GLN A 13 20.17 25.55 -9.87
N ILE A 14 19.57 25.10 -8.75
CA ILE A 14 18.14 24.81 -8.66
C ILE A 14 17.41 26.14 -8.64
N ASN A 15 16.63 26.45 -9.67
CA ASN A 15 15.76 27.63 -9.65
C ASN A 15 14.56 27.33 -8.77
N VAL A 16 14.31 28.20 -7.80
CA VAL A 16 13.21 28.08 -6.84
C VAL A 16 12.22 29.21 -7.08
N GLY A 17 10.95 28.86 -7.20
CA GLY A 17 9.83 29.77 -7.15
C GLY A 17 9.35 29.92 -5.71
N ALA A 18 8.92 31.11 -5.35
CA ALA A 18 8.29 31.37 -4.07
C ALA A 18 6.97 32.10 -4.30
N GLY A 19 6.04 32.00 -3.37
CA GLY A 19 4.83 32.81 -3.37
C GLY A 19 4.34 33.08 -1.96
N SER A 20 3.60 34.16 -1.80
CA SER A 20 3.00 34.52 -0.51
C SER A 20 1.60 35.05 -0.71
N PHE A 21 0.70 34.74 0.22
CA PHE A 21 -0.64 35.31 0.24
C PHE A 21 -0.59 36.83 0.54
N ASP A 22 -1.19 37.63 -0.34
CA ASP A 22 -1.41 39.05 -0.11
C ASP A 22 -2.84 39.29 0.39
N SER A 23 -2.96 39.60 1.69
CA SER A 23 -4.22 39.93 2.34
C SER A 23 -4.95 41.16 1.75
N ALA A 24 -4.27 42.05 1.03
CA ALA A 24 -4.90 43.22 0.43
C ALA A 24 -5.65 42.88 -0.85
N THR A 25 -5.13 41.94 -1.64
CA THR A 25 -5.73 41.47 -2.89
C THR A 25 -6.53 40.18 -2.71
N GLY A 26 -6.24 39.41 -1.66
CA GLY A 26 -6.78 38.07 -1.44
C GLY A 26 -6.23 37.04 -2.42
N GLN A 27 -5.03 37.28 -2.97
CA GLN A 27 -4.41 36.45 -4.00
C GLN A 27 -3.00 36.03 -3.57
N VAL A 28 -2.51 34.94 -4.16
CA VAL A 28 -1.10 34.51 -3.99
C VAL A 28 -0.23 35.26 -5.00
N GLU A 29 0.74 36.01 -4.50
CA GLU A 29 1.73 36.70 -5.31
C GLU A 29 2.98 35.83 -5.47
N PHE A 30 3.34 35.53 -6.71
CA PHE A 30 4.52 34.71 -7.03
C PHE A 30 5.78 35.57 -7.25
N GLN A 31 6.91 35.05 -6.81
CA GLN A 31 8.25 35.60 -6.97
C GLN A 31 9.18 34.51 -7.55
N GLY A 32 9.98 34.87 -8.55
CA GLY A 32 10.90 33.92 -9.19
C GLY A 32 11.67 34.54 -10.36
N GLN A 33 12.68 33.85 -10.89
CA GLN A 33 13.36 34.28 -12.12
C GLN A 33 12.41 34.09 -13.30
N GLU A 34 11.97 35.19 -13.91
CA GLU A 34 10.91 35.22 -14.95
C GLU A 34 11.22 34.36 -16.18
N ASP A 35 12.50 34.01 -16.42
CA ASP A 35 12.96 33.30 -17.63
C ASP A 35 13.65 31.95 -17.36
N ALA A 36 13.67 31.46 -16.12
CA ALA A 36 14.34 30.22 -15.77
C ALA A 36 13.34 29.16 -15.31
N GLU A 37 13.47 27.93 -15.84
CA GLU A 37 12.65 26.79 -15.43
C GLU A 37 12.81 26.54 -13.92
N VAL A 38 11.71 26.66 -13.18
CA VAL A 38 11.65 26.45 -11.74
C VAL A 38 11.50 24.97 -11.43
N LYS A 39 12.34 24.45 -10.53
CA LYS A 39 12.34 23.04 -10.11
C LYS A 39 11.62 22.79 -8.80
N ALA A 40 11.51 23.81 -7.94
CA ALA A 40 10.76 23.72 -6.69
C ALA A 40 9.99 25.02 -6.43
N VAL A 41 8.78 24.89 -5.89
CA VAL A 41 7.91 26.03 -5.51
C VAL A 41 7.60 25.95 -4.03
N PHE A 42 7.71 27.08 -3.32
CA PHE A 42 7.32 27.21 -1.92
C PHE A 42 6.30 28.33 -1.76
N LEU A 43 5.12 28.01 -1.23
CA LEU A 43 4.04 28.97 -1.01
C LEU A 43 3.76 29.12 0.48
N ASP A 44 3.77 30.35 0.96
CA ASP A 44 3.35 30.69 2.33
C ASP A 44 1.97 31.37 2.27
N LEU A 45 0.94 30.66 2.69
CA LEU A 45 -0.44 31.15 2.74
C LEU A 45 -0.84 31.61 4.15
N SER A 46 0.14 31.88 5.02
CA SER A 46 -0.11 32.43 6.35
C SER A 46 -1.01 33.67 6.29
N GLY A 47 -2.13 33.61 7.02
CA GLY A 47 -3.10 34.70 7.08
C GLY A 47 -4.14 34.70 5.95
N ALA A 48 -4.12 33.72 5.05
CA ALA A 48 -5.22 33.46 4.14
C ALA A 48 -6.50 33.12 4.92
N THR A 49 -7.65 33.42 4.31
CA THR A 49 -8.96 33.10 4.87
C THR A 49 -9.84 32.51 3.78
N GLY A 50 -10.48 31.37 4.07
CA GLY A 50 -11.27 30.63 3.09
C GLY A 50 -10.40 29.89 2.06
N ARG A 51 -11.05 29.00 1.31
CA ARG A 51 -10.41 28.11 0.33
C ARG A 51 -9.64 28.90 -0.75
N GLN A 52 -8.42 28.46 -1.09
CA GLN A 52 -7.54 29.11 -2.07
C GLN A 52 -7.30 28.20 -3.27
N SER A 53 -7.75 28.62 -4.46
CA SER A 53 -7.39 27.92 -5.70
C SER A 53 -6.06 28.46 -6.22
N ILE A 54 -5.06 27.58 -6.32
CA ILE A 54 -3.68 27.96 -6.68
C ILE A 54 -3.38 27.53 -8.12
N GLN A 55 -3.09 28.50 -8.97
CA GLN A 55 -2.62 28.26 -10.33
C GLN A 55 -1.16 28.70 -10.44
N LEU A 56 -0.25 27.73 -10.63
CA LEU A 56 1.16 28.05 -10.83
C LEU A 56 1.38 28.78 -12.17
N PRO A 57 2.21 29.85 -12.19
CA PRO A 57 2.65 30.48 -13.43
C PRO A 57 3.35 29.49 -14.37
N GLU A 58 3.33 29.75 -15.68
CA GLU A 58 3.83 28.84 -16.72
C GLU A 58 5.27 28.35 -16.47
N ASN A 59 6.16 29.23 -15.97
CA ASN A 59 7.55 28.88 -15.64
C ASN A 59 7.72 28.01 -14.38
N MET A 60 6.65 27.80 -13.61
CA MET A 60 6.59 27.01 -12.38
C MET A 60 5.77 25.73 -12.51
N GLN A 61 4.98 25.56 -13.58
CA GLN A 61 4.16 24.37 -13.80
C GLN A 61 4.96 23.07 -14.01
N GLN A 62 6.27 23.18 -14.28
CA GLN A 62 7.20 22.05 -14.42
C GLN A 62 8.03 21.81 -13.16
N ALA A 63 7.68 22.46 -12.04
CA ALA A 63 8.34 22.20 -10.78
C ALA A 63 8.12 20.74 -10.37
N SER A 64 9.19 20.04 -10.03
CA SER A 64 9.08 18.67 -9.55
C SER A 64 8.63 18.60 -8.09
N THR A 65 8.80 19.68 -7.32
CA THR A 65 8.35 19.75 -5.94
C THR A 65 7.56 21.03 -5.68
N VAL A 66 6.40 20.90 -5.03
CA VAL A 66 5.59 22.02 -4.58
C VAL A 66 5.32 21.85 -3.09
N VAL A 67 5.64 22.86 -2.30
CA VAL A 67 5.41 22.89 -0.85
C VAL A 67 4.53 24.09 -0.53
N ILE A 68 3.47 23.87 0.23
CA ILE A 68 2.49 24.88 0.62
C ILE A 68 2.31 24.85 2.13
N ASP A 69 2.51 25.99 2.77
CA ASP A 69 2.17 26.21 4.18
C ASP A 69 0.81 26.92 4.26
N SER A 70 -0.24 26.23 4.71
CA SER A 70 -1.61 26.74 4.71
C SER A 70 -2.49 26.19 5.83
N ASP A 71 -3.10 27.08 6.62
CA ASP A 71 -4.16 26.71 7.58
C ASP A 71 -5.58 26.70 6.95
N VAL A 72 -5.69 26.98 5.65
CA VAL A 72 -6.96 26.97 4.89
C VAL A 72 -6.88 25.94 3.77
N GLY A 73 -8.03 25.40 3.37
CA GLY A 73 -8.09 24.47 2.24
C GLY A 73 -7.51 25.08 0.95
N VAL A 74 -6.75 24.30 0.20
CA VAL A 74 -6.21 24.70 -1.11
C VAL A 74 -6.73 23.80 -2.23
N ASP A 75 -6.91 24.36 -3.42
CA ASP A 75 -7.20 23.58 -4.64
C ASP A 75 -5.94 23.58 -5.51
N LEU A 76 -5.38 22.39 -5.75
CA LEU A 76 -4.16 22.16 -6.53
C LEU A 76 -4.43 21.18 -7.66
N GLU A 77 -4.02 21.57 -8.87
CA GLU A 77 -4.10 20.70 -10.04
C GLU A 77 -2.75 20.67 -10.76
N PHE A 78 -2.22 19.48 -10.96
CA PHE A 78 -0.97 19.21 -11.67
C PHE A 78 -1.22 18.29 -12.85
N ASN A 79 -0.54 18.54 -13.97
CA ASN A 79 -0.42 17.53 -15.03
C ASN A 79 0.67 16.51 -14.66
N THR A 80 1.77 16.97 -14.08
CA THR A 80 2.87 16.13 -13.58
C THR A 80 3.57 16.87 -12.46
N VAL A 81 3.96 16.16 -11.42
CA VAL A 81 4.74 16.65 -10.28
C VAL A 81 5.36 15.43 -9.61
N GLU A 82 6.58 15.53 -9.07
CA GLU A 82 7.16 14.39 -8.33
C GLU A 82 6.77 14.41 -6.85
N ARG A 83 6.54 15.61 -6.29
CA ARG A 83 6.19 15.78 -4.88
C ARG A 83 5.31 16.99 -4.61
N VAL A 84 4.23 16.78 -3.87
CA VAL A 84 3.37 17.83 -3.30
C VAL A 84 3.35 17.66 -1.78
N ILE A 85 3.65 18.73 -1.06
CA ILE A 85 3.49 18.78 0.40
C ILE A 85 2.60 19.97 0.73
N VAL A 86 1.47 19.72 1.36
CA VAL A 86 0.64 20.74 1.99
C VAL A 86 0.70 20.53 3.50
N THR A 87 0.98 21.60 4.24
CA THR A 87 1.04 21.57 5.70
C THR A 87 -0.08 22.41 6.28
N GLY A 88 -0.66 21.96 7.39
CA GLY A 88 -1.61 22.74 8.16
C GLY A 88 -2.82 21.90 8.55
N ARG A 89 -3.99 22.50 8.46
CA ARG A 89 -5.28 21.91 8.86
C ARG A 89 -6.41 22.23 7.86
N GLY A 90 -6.05 22.66 6.66
CA GLY A 90 -7.00 23.01 5.63
C GLY A 90 -7.59 21.76 5.02
N ASP A 91 -8.86 21.77 4.63
CA ASP A 91 -9.44 20.69 3.83
C ASP A 91 -8.95 20.86 2.38
N ASP A 92 -7.92 20.13 1.97
CA ASP A 92 -7.22 20.35 0.70
C ASP A 92 -7.80 19.48 -0.44
N GLU A 93 -7.78 19.99 -1.66
CA GLU A 93 -8.12 19.26 -2.88
C GLU A 93 -6.88 19.20 -3.78
N ILE A 94 -6.30 18.03 -3.95
CA ILE A 94 -5.06 17.81 -4.69
C ILE A 94 -5.31 16.82 -5.83
N THR A 95 -5.16 17.27 -7.06
CA THR A 95 -5.31 16.44 -8.26
C THR A 95 -4.02 16.38 -9.06
N VAL A 96 -3.58 15.18 -9.42
CA VAL A 96 -2.45 14.91 -10.32
C VAL A 96 -2.95 14.06 -11.48
N ASN A 97 -3.00 14.64 -12.68
CA ASN A 97 -3.67 14.06 -13.85
C ASN A 97 -2.79 13.12 -14.71
N GLY A 98 -1.48 13.12 -14.51
CA GLY A 98 -0.53 12.40 -15.38
C GLY A 98 0.01 11.12 -14.78
N ASP A 99 0.83 10.43 -15.57
CA ASP A 99 1.30 9.06 -15.29
C ASP A 99 2.66 9.03 -14.57
N ALA A 100 2.98 10.07 -13.79
CA ALA A 100 4.26 10.20 -13.12
C ALA A 100 4.13 9.77 -11.67
N ASN A 101 5.05 8.92 -11.20
CA ASN A 101 5.16 8.57 -9.79
C ASN A 101 5.28 9.83 -8.93
N THR A 102 4.29 10.05 -8.09
CA THR A 102 4.08 11.26 -7.31
C THR A 102 4.03 10.93 -5.82
N THR A 103 4.72 11.72 -5.02
CA THR A 103 4.53 11.74 -3.56
C THR A 103 3.59 12.87 -3.17
N VAL A 104 2.48 12.58 -2.48
CA VAL A 104 1.56 13.58 -1.94
C VAL A 104 1.48 13.46 -0.42
N GLU A 105 1.61 14.59 0.28
CA GLU A 105 1.46 14.70 1.75
C GLU A 105 0.53 15.88 2.07
N SER A 106 -0.66 15.66 2.67
CA SER A 106 -1.63 16.74 2.99
C SER A 106 -1.79 17.09 4.47
N ALA A 107 -1.06 16.38 5.35
CA ALA A 107 -0.95 16.64 6.79
C ALA A 107 -2.25 16.49 7.60
N GLY A 108 -3.22 17.38 7.47
CA GLY A 108 -4.50 17.17 8.11
C GLY A 108 -5.54 18.21 7.73
N GLY A 109 -6.79 17.95 8.11
CA GLY A 109 -7.94 18.45 7.36
C GLY A 109 -8.71 17.26 6.79
N GLY A 110 -9.91 17.47 6.27
CA GLY A 110 -10.58 16.44 5.48
C GLY A 110 -10.16 16.58 4.02
N ASP A 111 -9.09 15.87 3.64
CA ASP A 111 -8.43 16.09 2.37
C ASP A 111 -9.02 15.22 1.26
N THR A 112 -9.05 15.73 0.04
CA THR A 112 -9.37 14.97 -1.17
C THR A 112 -8.13 14.90 -2.05
N ILE A 113 -7.56 13.70 -2.20
CA ILE A 113 -6.38 13.47 -3.02
C ILE A 113 -6.76 12.52 -4.16
N THR A 114 -6.44 12.92 -5.37
CA THR A 114 -6.58 12.09 -6.57
C THR A 114 -5.30 12.14 -7.36
N THR A 115 -4.58 11.02 -7.43
CA THR A 115 -3.54 10.80 -8.44
C THR A 115 -4.12 9.94 -9.58
N SER A 116 -3.37 9.75 -10.66
CA SER A 116 -3.91 9.14 -11.88
C SER A 116 -3.11 7.92 -12.31
N GLY A 117 -1.86 8.07 -12.70
CA GLY A 117 -1.04 6.95 -13.13
C GLY A 117 0.37 7.01 -12.56
N GLY A 118 1.04 5.87 -12.55
CA GLY A 118 2.38 5.72 -11.99
C GLY A 118 2.33 5.14 -10.59
N ASP A 119 3.48 4.66 -10.08
CA ASP A 119 3.52 4.11 -8.71
C ASP A 119 3.63 5.27 -7.71
N ASP A 120 2.50 5.69 -7.16
CA ASP A 120 2.33 6.85 -6.29
C ASP A 120 2.52 6.53 -4.81
N SER A 121 2.83 7.57 -4.03
CA SER A 121 2.91 7.48 -2.57
C SER A 121 2.09 8.59 -1.93
N ILE A 122 1.02 8.23 -1.23
CA ILE A 122 0.07 9.18 -0.65
C ILE A 122 0.12 9.09 0.88
N ILE A 123 0.19 10.23 1.55
CA ILE A 123 0.05 10.37 3.00
C ILE A 123 -1.08 11.37 3.28
N GLY A 124 -2.29 10.88 3.54
CA GLY A 124 -3.48 11.71 3.81
C GLY A 124 -3.34 12.53 5.11
N GLY A 125 -2.87 11.90 6.18
CA GLY A 125 -2.57 12.63 7.41
C GLY A 125 -3.64 12.46 8.46
N SER A 126 -4.26 13.52 8.99
CA SER A 126 -5.31 13.39 10.01
C SER A 126 -6.54 14.20 9.65
N GLY A 127 -7.70 13.62 9.84
CA GLY A 127 -8.99 14.12 9.39
C GLY A 127 -9.67 13.03 8.56
N ASP A 128 -10.85 13.34 8.05
CA ASP A 128 -11.65 12.38 7.29
C ASP A 128 -11.28 12.54 5.81
N ASP A 129 -10.36 11.71 5.32
CA ASP A 129 -9.74 11.87 4.00
C ASP A 129 -10.44 11.03 2.92
N SER A 130 -10.45 11.51 1.68
CA SER A 130 -10.90 10.81 0.48
C SER A 130 -9.74 10.66 -0.49
N LEU A 131 -9.23 9.44 -0.66
CA LEU A 131 -8.01 9.15 -1.41
C LEU A 131 -8.30 8.24 -2.60
N SER A 132 -7.79 8.59 -3.78
CA SER A 132 -7.81 7.74 -4.97
C SER A 132 -6.46 7.80 -5.68
N SER A 133 -5.79 6.66 -5.90
CA SER A 133 -4.42 6.65 -6.45
C SER A 133 -4.30 6.28 -7.93
N GLY A 134 -5.26 5.51 -8.47
CA GLY A 134 -5.39 5.30 -9.91
C GLY A 134 -4.60 4.09 -10.42
N GLU A 135 -3.94 4.18 -11.58
CA GLU A 135 -3.18 3.09 -12.19
C GLU A 135 -1.73 3.06 -11.65
N GLY A 136 -1.25 1.93 -11.13
CA GLY A 136 0.13 1.82 -10.64
C GLY A 136 0.23 0.85 -9.48
N ASN A 137 1.41 0.63 -8.91
CA ASN A 137 1.52 -0.06 -7.62
C ASN A 137 1.74 0.98 -6.54
N ASP A 138 0.65 1.45 -5.95
CA ASP A 138 0.61 2.60 -5.08
C ASP A 138 0.87 2.22 -3.62
N THR A 139 1.37 3.19 -2.86
CA THR A 139 1.54 3.08 -1.42
C THR A 139 0.83 4.21 -0.71
N ILE A 140 -0.25 3.89 -0.02
CA ILE A 140 -1.08 4.84 0.72
C ILE A 140 -0.83 4.64 2.21
N VAL A 141 -0.45 5.69 2.92
CA VAL A 141 -0.44 5.74 4.38
C VAL A 141 -1.63 6.56 4.83
N THR A 142 -2.63 5.87 5.34
CA THR A 142 -3.79 6.49 5.99
C THR A 142 -3.35 7.26 7.23
N GLY A 143 -4.26 7.98 7.85
CA GLY A 143 -4.03 8.29 9.24
C GLY A 143 -5.25 8.17 10.09
N ARG A 144 -5.63 9.26 10.75
CA ARG A 144 -6.68 9.21 11.75
C ARG A 144 -7.89 9.96 11.25
N GLY A 145 -9.04 9.30 11.26
CA GLY A 145 -10.32 9.85 10.89
C GLY A 145 -11.11 8.81 10.12
N ASP A 146 -12.28 9.21 9.62
CA ASP A 146 -13.08 8.39 8.74
C ASP A 146 -12.55 8.50 7.29
N ASP A 147 -11.62 7.60 6.93
CA ASP A 147 -10.94 7.63 5.63
C ASP A 147 -11.69 6.78 4.58
N THR A 148 -11.80 7.28 3.34
CA THR A 148 -12.28 6.51 2.18
C THR A 148 -11.16 6.40 1.16
N ILE A 149 -10.79 5.17 0.79
CA ILE A 149 -9.62 4.88 -0.05
C ILE A 149 -10.03 3.97 -1.20
N ASP A 150 -9.70 4.40 -2.41
CA ASP A 150 -9.70 3.57 -3.62
C ASP A 150 -8.27 3.51 -4.15
N ALA A 151 -7.58 2.38 -3.96
CA ALA A 151 -6.20 2.26 -4.37
C ALA A 151 -6.04 1.97 -5.88
N GLY A 152 -7.14 1.79 -6.62
CA GLY A 152 -7.15 1.79 -8.07
C GLY A 152 -6.70 0.48 -8.73
N GLU A 153 -6.08 0.57 -9.91
CA GLU A 153 -5.61 -0.59 -10.67
C GLU A 153 -4.14 -0.83 -10.36
N GLY A 154 -3.80 -2.00 -9.82
CA GLY A 154 -2.44 -2.17 -9.36
C GLY A 154 -2.19 -3.42 -8.55
N TYR A 155 -1.05 -3.41 -7.88
CA TYR A 155 -0.86 -4.23 -6.69
C TYR A 155 -0.53 -3.28 -5.55
N ASP A 156 -1.55 -2.88 -4.81
CA ASP A 156 -1.50 -1.69 -3.99
C ASP A 156 -1.32 -2.01 -2.52
N LYS A 157 -0.65 -1.07 -1.84
CA LYS A 157 -0.38 -1.15 -0.41
C LYS A 157 -1.08 -0.04 0.33
N VAL A 158 -1.90 -0.42 1.30
CA VAL A 158 -2.46 0.51 2.29
C VAL A 158 -1.85 0.23 3.67
N GLN A 159 -1.28 1.25 4.28
CA GLN A 159 -0.81 1.21 5.66
C GLN A 159 -1.82 1.89 6.59
N ILE A 160 -2.34 1.13 7.54
CA ILE A 160 -3.15 1.62 8.66
C ILE A 160 -2.24 2.08 9.80
N ARG A 161 -2.49 3.28 10.33
CA ARG A 161 -1.74 3.78 11.48
C ARG A 161 -2.29 3.23 12.79
N GLY A 162 -1.68 2.17 13.28
CA GLY A 162 -1.95 1.57 14.59
C GLY A 162 -1.54 0.11 14.60
N ASP A 163 -1.51 -0.52 15.78
CA ASP A 163 -1.22 -1.95 15.86
C ASP A 163 -2.47 -2.73 15.40
N SER A 164 -2.30 -3.88 14.77
CA SER A 164 -3.42 -4.68 14.22
C SER A 164 -4.49 -5.01 15.27
N SER A 165 -4.10 -5.19 16.53
CA SER A 165 -5.00 -5.47 17.64
C SER A 165 -5.91 -4.32 18.06
N ASP A 166 -5.66 -3.11 17.54
CA ASP A 166 -6.50 -1.94 17.79
C ASP A 166 -7.72 -1.88 16.84
N PHE A 167 -7.77 -2.75 15.82
CA PHE A 167 -8.79 -2.69 14.76
C PHE A 167 -9.62 -3.97 14.65
N ASP A 168 -10.91 -3.78 14.42
CA ASP A 168 -11.80 -4.81 13.88
C ASP A 168 -11.86 -4.65 12.35
N VAL A 169 -11.56 -5.72 11.62
CA VAL A 169 -11.52 -5.72 10.15
C VAL A 169 -12.57 -6.65 9.58
N GLU A 170 -13.49 -6.10 8.78
CA GLU A 170 -14.55 -6.85 8.12
C GLU A 170 -14.73 -6.44 6.66
N VAL A 171 -15.49 -7.24 5.91
CA VAL A 171 -15.85 -6.93 4.51
C VAL A 171 -17.33 -6.55 4.49
N VAL A 172 -17.63 -5.33 4.05
CA VAL A 172 -18.99 -4.79 3.98
C VAL A 172 -19.24 -4.27 2.57
N ASP A 173 -20.28 -4.79 1.92
CA ASP A 173 -20.71 -4.37 0.58
C ASP A 173 -19.59 -4.40 -0.50
N GLY A 174 -18.57 -5.25 -0.31
CA GLY A 174 -17.45 -5.41 -1.24
C GLY A 174 -16.21 -4.59 -0.91
N ALA A 175 -16.26 -3.72 0.11
CA ALA A 175 -15.13 -2.96 0.61
C ALA A 175 -14.59 -3.56 1.92
N LEU A 176 -13.32 -3.30 2.20
CA LEU A 176 -12.71 -3.59 3.50
C LEU A 176 -13.03 -2.45 4.46
N VAL A 177 -13.61 -2.76 5.61
CA VAL A 177 -13.92 -1.82 6.69
C VAL A 177 -12.98 -2.11 7.85
N VAL A 178 -12.21 -1.10 8.25
CA VAL A 178 -11.26 -1.13 9.35
C VAL A 178 -11.73 -0.15 10.43
N ASP A 179 -12.31 -0.67 11.51
CA ASP A 179 -12.88 0.10 12.61
C ASP A 179 -11.94 0.08 13.82
N ASP A 180 -11.60 1.26 14.35
CA ASP A 180 -10.71 1.40 15.52
C ASP A 180 -11.43 1.22 16.88
N GLY A 181 -12.74 0.94 16.87
CA GLY A 181 -13.60 0.77 18.03
C GLY A 181 -13.86 2.06 18.82
N ASN A 182 -13.32 3.19 18.38
CA ASN A 182 -13.46 4.53 18.97
C ASN A 182 -14.24 5.49 18.07
N GLY A 183 -14.82 4.97 16.99
CA GLY A 183 -15.69 5.70 16.08
C GLY A 183 -14.96 6.31 14.89
N ASN A 184 -13.72 5.91 14.61
CA ASN A 184 -13.07 6.17 13.33
C ASN A 184 -13.12 4.90 12.48
N VAL A 185 -13.50 5.02 11.21
CA VAL A 185 -13.65 3.91 10.29
C VAL A 185 -12.96 4.23 8.97
N ALA A 186 -12.00 3.40 8.56
CA ALA A 186 -11.45 3.44 7.21
C ALA A 186 -12.20 2.45 6.30
N THR A 187 -12.63 2.91 5.13
CA THR A 187 -13.19 2.07 4.06
C THR A 187 -12.20 2.02 2.90
N ILE A 188 -11.79 0.81 2.52
CA ILE A 188 -10.75 0.58 1.51
C ILE A 188 -11.31 -0.31 0.40
N GLU A 189 -11.03 0.08 -0.83
CA GLU A 189 -11.31 -0.67 -2.06
C GLU A 189 -10.02 -0.82 -2.87
N ASN A 190 -9.95 -1.90 -3.65
CA ASN A 190 -8.91 -2.20 -4.64
C ASN A 190 -7.46 -2.16 -4.10
N ALA A 191 -7.26 -2.59 -2.85
CA ALA A 191 -5.93 -2.72 -2.26
C ALA A 191 -5.65 -4.18 -1.88
N GLU A 192 -4.52 -4.71 -2.33
CA GLU A 192 -4.18 -6.12 -2.15
C GLU A 192 -3.41 -6.34 -0.84
N PHE A 193 -2.72 -5.31 -0.35
CA PHE A 193 -1.82 -5.45 0.80
C PHE A 193 -2.08 -4.41 1.88
N ILE A 194 -2.66 -4.85 2.98
CA ILE A 194 -2.87 -4.02 4.17
C ILE A 194 -1.76 -4.29 5.17
N SER A 195 -1.19 -3.23 5.74
CA SER A 195 -0.15 -3.34 6.77
C SER A 195 -0.44 -2.47 7.99
N PHE A 196 -0.03 -2.95 9.15
CA PHE A 196 -0.21 -2.29 10.44
C PHE A 196 1.13 -1.86 11.04
N ALA A 197 1.09 -1.06 12.12
CA ALA A 197 2.28 -0.48 12.74
C ALA A 197 3.13 -1.51 13.52
N ASP A 198 2.52 -2.60 13.97
CA ASP A 198 3.18 -3.75 14.61
C ASP A 198 3.88 -4.68 13.60
N GLY A 199 3.68 -4.46 12.31
CA GLY A 199 4.25 -5.25 11.22
C GLY A 199 3.39 -6.42 10.78
N GLU A 200 2.21 -6.62 11.38
CA GLU A 200 1.22 -7.57 10.90
C GLU A 200 0.65 -7.11 9.55
N THR A 201 0.24 -8.06 8.73
CA THR A 201 -0.27 -7.80 7.38
C THR A 201 -1.51 -8.61 7.08
N LEU A 202 -2.35 -8.06 6.22
CA LEU A 202 -3.51 -8.71 5.65
C LEU A 202 -3.42 -8.60 4.13
N THR A 203 -3.40 -9.74 3.46
CA THR A 203 -3.53 -9.77 1.99
C THR A 203 -4.99 -9.95 1.60
N VAL A 204 -5.47 -9.11 0.71
CA VAL A 204 -6.81 -9.19 0.12
C VAL A 204 -6.66 -9.62 -1.34
N SER A 205 -7.50 -10.54 -1.79
CA SER A 205 -7.39 -11.08 -3.15
C SER A 205 -8.77 -11.32 -3.76
N GLY A 206 -8.94 -10.84 -5.00
CA GLY A 206 -10.06 -11.21 -5.87
C GLY A 206 -9.93 -12.58 -6.54
N SER A 207 -8.80 -13.25 -6.35
CA SER A 207 -8.45 -14.51 -6.99
C SER A 207 -8.18 -15.62 -5.98
N GLU A 208 -8.87 -16.75 -6.12
CA GLU A 208 -8.62 -17.93 -5.28
C GLU A 208 -7.22 -18.51 -5.47
N SER A 209 -6.64 -18.39 -6.67
CA SER A 209 -5.26 -18.85 -6.90
C SER A 209 -4.29 -17.97 -6.12
N THR A 210 -4.43 -16.65 -6.18
CA THR A 210 -3.59 -15.71 -5.44
C THR A 210 -3.76 -15.88 -3.93
N ALA A 211 -5.00 -15.98 -3.43
CA ALA A 211 -5.26 -16.27 -2.01
C ALA A 211 -4.62 -17.59 -1.56
N THR A 212 -4.68 -18.63 -2.39
CA THR A 212 -4.01 -19.90 -2.12
C THR A 212 -2.50 -19.76 -2.06
N VAL A 213 -1.89 -18.92 -2.90
CA VAL A 213 -0.44 -18.67 -2.85
C VAL A 213 -0.06 -17.90 -1.58
N MET A 214 -0.87 -16.95 -1.12
CA MET A 214 -0.62 -16.30 0.17
C MET A 214 -0.72 -17.30 1.34
N ARG A 215 -1.68 -18.23 1.28
CA ARG A 215 -1.76 -19.33 2.26
C ARG A 215 -0.59 -20.32 2.16
N LEU A 216 0.13 -20.41 1.03
CA LEU A 216 1.36 -21.20 0.94
C LEU A 216 2.50 -20.58 1.75
N TYR A 217 2.60 -19.25 1.84
CA TYR A 217 3.54 -18.58 2.74
C TYR A 217 3.30 -19.02 4.19
N GLU A 218 2.05 -18.93 4.65
CA GLU A 218 1.67 -19.35 6.00
C GLU A 218 1.94 -20.84 6.20
N GLY A 219 1.39 -21.69 5.34
CA GLY A 219 1.46 -23.14 5.51
C GLY A 219 2.86 -23.73 5.39
N LEU A 220 3.64 -23.32 4.38
CA LEU A 220 4.94 -23.90 4.10
C LEU A 220 6.10 -23.17 4.79
N LEU A 221 6.00 -21.86 4.97
CA LEU A 221 7.09 -21.04 5.52
C LEU A 221 6.82 -20.57 6.94
N GLY A 222 5.58 -20.67 7.43
CA GLY A 222 5.21 -20.34 8.81
C GLY A 222 5.18 -18.84 9.09
N ARG A 223 4.92 -18.03 8.06
CA ARG A 223 4.83 -16.56 8.15
C ARG A 223 3.99 -16.00 7.01
N SER A 224 3.50 -14.78 7.19
CA SER A 224 2.88 -14.00 6.12
C SER A 224 3.92 -13.55 5.07
N ALA A 225 3.42 -13.27 3.87
CA ALA A 225 4.23 -12.73 2.78
C ALA A 225 4.63 -11.28 3.05
N GLU A 226 5.87 -10.93 2.72
CA GLU A 226 6.28 -9.54 2.54
C GLU A 226 5.68 -8.96 1.26
N PHE A 227 5.54 -7.63 1.19
CA PHE A 227 4.88 -6.94 0.07
C PHE A 227 5.42 -7.35 -1.31
N GLU A 228 6.74 -7.29 -1.49
CA GLU A 228 7.36 -7.62 -2.78
C GLU A 228 7.19 -9.10 -3.15
N GLY A 229 7.18 -9.99 -2.16
CA GLY A 229 6.93 -11.41 -2.34
C GLY A 229 5.48 -11.69 -2.72
N ALA A 230 4.54 -11.05 -2.01
CA ALA A 230 3.12 -11.14 -2.29
C ALA A 230 2.79 -10.63 -3.70
N GLN A 231 3.29 -9.45 -4.07
CA GLN A 231 3.13 -8.87 -5.40
C GLN A 231 3.65 -9.81 -6.49
N TYR A 232 4.90 -10.29 -6.37
CA TYR A 232 5.50 -11.18 -7.36
C TYR A 232 4.67 -12.45 -7.57
N TRP A 233 4.25 -13.09 -6.49
CA TRP A 233 3.51 -14.34 -6.58
C TRP A 233 2.06 -14.16 -7.01
N ALA A 234 1.43 -13.03 -6.66
CA ALA A 234 0.13 -12.65 -7.19
C ALA A 234 0.19 -12.48 -8.72
N GLU A 235 1.22 -11.81 -9.24
CA GLU A 235 1.43 -11.67 -10.70
C GLU A 235 1.61 -13.04 -11.38
N VAL A 236 2.45 -13.91 -10.80
CA VAL A 236 2.67 -15.27 -11.33
C VAL A 236 1.37 -16.09 -11.33
N ALA A 237 0.59 -16.02 -10.26
CA ALA A 237 -0.67 -16.75 -10.13
C ALA A 237 -1.76 -16.22 -11.08
N ASN A 238 -1.91 -14.90 -11.18
CA ASN A 238 -2.92 -14.25 -12.02
C ASN A 238 -2.61 -14.36 -13.52
N SER A 239 -1.34 -14.28 -13.90
CA SER A 239 -0.91 -14.48 -15.30
C SER A 239 -1.00 -15.93 -15.76
N GLY A 240 -1.09 -16.88 -14.83
CA GLY A 240 -1.02 -18.32 -15.12
C GLY A 240 0.37 -18.75 -15.62
N ALA A 241 1.42 -17.97 -15.33
CA ALA A 241 2.79 -18.28 -15.71
C ALA A 241 3.31 -19.58 -15.06
N ALA A 242 2.76 -19.93 -13.89
CA ALA A 242 2.96 -21.21 -13.23
C ALA A 242 1.62 -21.71 -12.64
N SER A 243 1.45 -23.04 -12.61
CA SER A 243 0.35 -23.66 -11.87
C SER A 243 0.57 -23.56 -10.36
N LEU A 244 -0.49 -23.63 -9.56
CA LEU A 244 -0.38 -23.69 -8.09
C LEU A 244 0.56 -24.80 -7.62
N SER A 245 0.50 -25.97 -8.29
CA SER A 245 1.36 -27.12 -8.01
C SER A 245 2.84 -26.82 -8.24
N GLU A 246 3.18 -26.05 -9.28
CA GLU A 246 4.54 -25.58 -9.54
C GLU A 246 4.97 -24.49 -8.54
N ILE A 247 4.09 -23.55 -8.21
CA ILE A 247 4.33 -22.52 -7.18
C ILE A 247 4.64 -23.18 -5.82
N ALA A 248 3.79 -24.10 -5.35
CA ALA A 248 4.04 -24.83 -4.12
C ALA A 248 5.36 -25.62 -4.17
N GLN A 249 5.71 -26.18 -5.33
CA GLN A 249 7.01 -26.84 -5.50
C GLN A 249 8.18 -25.85 -5.41
N TYR A 250 8.05 -24.61 -5.89
CA TYR A 250 9.06 -23.57 -5.70
C TYR A 250 9.31 -23.29 -4.21
N PHE A 251 8.24 -23.12 -3.42
CA PHE A 251 8.32 -22.88 -1.97
C PHE A 251 9.01 -24.04 -1.27
N LEU A 252 8.61 -25.29 -1.55
CA LEU A 252 9.22 -26.50 -0.99
C LEU A 252 10.71 -26.66 -1.34
N SER A 253 11.15 -26.10 -2.47
CA SER A 253 12.54 -26.14 -2.91
C SER A 253 13.37 -24.93 -2.48
N SER A 254 12.75 -23.97 -1.79
CA SER A 254 13.40 -22.72 -1.39
C SER A 254 14.46 -22.94 -0.30
N GLU A 255 15.48 -22.08 -0.28
CA GLU A 255 16.46 -22.06 0.81
C GLU A 255 15.80 -21.79 2.16
N GLU A 256 14.73 -20.99 2.17
CA GLU A 256 13.97 -20.68 3.38
C GLU A 256 13.27 -21.92 3.95
N PHE A 257 12.55 -22.67 3.11
CA PHE A 257 11.92 -23.92 3.54
C PHE A 257 12.96 -24.91 4.09
N ALA A 258 14.09 -25.07 3.39
CA ALA A 258 15.17 -25.96 3.81
C ALA A 258 15.86 -25.50 5.10
N ALA A 259 15.98 -24.18 5.34
CA ALA A 259 16.61 -23.64 6.55
C ALA A 259 15.78 -23.87 7.82
N ASN A 260 14.45 -23.92 7.67
CA ASN A 260 13.51 -24.02 8.78
C ASN A 260 12.98 -25.44 9.04
N ASN A 261 13.35 -26.42 8.21
CA ASN A 261 12.83 -27.78 8.30
C ASN A 261 13.93 -28.86 8.32
N PRO A 262 13.66 -30.05 8.89
CA PRO A 262 14.60 -31.16 8.87
C PRO A 262 14.96 -31.62 7.44
N ASP A 263 16.21 -32.07 7.23
CA ASP A 263 16.64 -32.72 6.00
C ASP A 263 17.31 -34.08 6.34
N PRO A 264 16.71 -35.24 5.98
CA PRO A 264 15.42 -35.38 5.28
C PRO A 264 14.22 -35.16 6.21
N MET A 265 13.16 -34.54 5.68
CA MET A 265 11.86 -34.41 6.35
C MET A 265 10.97 -35.62 6.02
N THR A 266 10.36 -36.23 7.04
CA THR A 266 9.36 -37.31 6.86
C THR A 266 7.99 -36.76 6.43
N ASP A 267 7.12 -37.63 5.91
CA ASP A 267 5.76 -37.23 5.51
C ASP A 267 4.90 -36.87 6.73
N GLU A 268 5.11 -37.55 7.87
CA GLU A 268 4.46 -37.23 9.14
C GLU A 268 4.87 -35.83 9.64
N GLU A 269 6.17 -35.51 9.59
CA GLU A 269 6.66 -34.17 9.94
C GLU A 269 6.10 -33.10 9.01
N PHE A 270 6.01 -33.40 7.70
CA PHE A 270 5.48 -32.46 6.71
C PHE A 270 4.01 -32.11 6.94
N VAL A 271 3.15 -33.13 7.11
CA VAL A 271 1.73 -32.92 7.39
C VAL A 271 1.55 -32.21 8.73
N THR A 272 2.31 -32.60 9.76
CA THR A 272 2.25 -31.96 11.08
C THR A 272 2.62 -30.48 11.02
N MET A 273 3.66 -30.11 10.26
CA MET A 273 4.07 -28.72 10.05
C MET A 273 2.95 -27.91 9.38
N LEU A 274 2.35 -28.42 8.29
CA LEU A 274 1.24 -27.74 7.62
C LEU A 274 0.08 -27.47 8.58
N TYR A 275 -0.33 -28.47 9.37
CA TYR A 275 -1.41 -28.28 10.34
C TYR A 275 -1.05 -27.29 11.44
N GLN A 276 0.19 -27.33 11.94
CA GLN A 276 0.65 -26.42 12.96
C GLN A 276 0.66 -24.97 12.47
N ASN A 277 1.09 -24.74 11.23
CA ASN A 277 1.18 -23.40 10.66
C ASN A 277 -0.20 -22.86 10.26
N VAL A 278 -1.05 -23.68 9.64
CA VAL A 278 -2.35 -23.25 9.11
C VAL A 278 -3.43 -23.22 10.18
N HIS A 279 -3.49 -24.25 11.05
CA HIS A 279 -4.57 -24.39 12.03
C HIS A 279 -4.14 -24.05 13.46
N GLY A 280 -2.87 -23.71 13.68
CA GLY A 280 -2.31 -23.46 15.01
C GLY A 280 -2.29 -24.69 15.92
N ARG A 281 -2.54 -25.90 15.38
CA ARG A 281 -2.69 -27.14 16.14
C ARG A 281 -2.08 -28.33 15.42
N ALA A 282 -1.73 -29.37 16.17
CA ALA A 282 -1.39 -30.65 15.57
C ALA A 282 -2.62 -31.30 14.90
N PRO A 283 -2.41 -32.09 13.83
CA PRO A 283 -3.49 -32.86 13.21
C PRO A 283 -4.05 -33.87 14.21
N GLU A 284 -5.34 -34.19 14.10
CA GLU A 284 -5.93 -35.27 14.88
C GLU A 284 -5.31 -36.61 14.43
N ALA A 285 -4.76 -37.36 15.40
CA ALA A 285 -4.27 -38.71 15.15
C ALA A 285 -5.42 -39.61 14.65
N GLU A 286 -5.12 -40.52 13.73
CA GLU A 286 -6.04 -41.52 13.15
C GLU A 286 -7.04 -41.05 12.07
N THR A 287 -7.30 -39.75 11.89
CA THR A 287 -8.25 -39.27 10.85
C THR A 287 -7.67 -38.21 9.92
N GLY A 288 -6.92 -37.24 10.45
CA GLY A 288 -6.30 -36.18 9.66
C GLY A 288 -4.89 -36.56 9.20
N LEU A 289 -4.02 -36.90 10.16
CA LEU A 289 -2.62 -37.21 9.88
C LEU A 289 -2.47 -38.46 8.99
N ASP A 290 -3.05 -39.58 9.42
CA ASP A 290 -2.94 -40.87 8.73
C ASP A 290 -3.48 -40.79 7.30
N TYR A 291 -4.58 -40.05 7.09
CA TYR A 291 -5.15 -39.86 5.75
C TYR A 291 -4.17 -39.16 4.80
N TRP A 292 -3.57 -38.05 5.23
CA TRP A 292 -2.64 -37.30 4.36
C TRP A 292 -1.31 -38.04 4.17
N VAL A 293 -0.83 -38.75 5.17
CA VAL A 293 0.34 -39.63 5.04
C VAL A 293 0.04 -40.76 4.03
N ASP A 294 -1.11 -41.41 4.12
CA ASP A 294 -1.54 -42.44 3.16
C ASP A 294 -1.62 -41.88 1.72
N VAL A 295 -2.04 -40.62 1.55
CA VAL A 295 -2.06 -39.94 0.25
C VAL A 295 -0.63 -39.75 -0.29
N LEU A 296 0.31 -39.32 0.54
CA LEU A 296 1.72 -39.19 0.14
C LEU A 296 2.34 -40.56 -0.19
N GLU A 297 2.04 -41.61 0.59
CA GLU A 297 2.49 -42.98 0.34
C GLU A 297 1.95 -43.57 -0.97
N GLN A 298 0.78 -43.10 -1.43
CA GLN A 298 0.21 -43.46 -2.73
C GLN A 298 0.91 -42.76 -3.92
N GLY A 299 1.88 -41.89 -3.65
CA GLY A 299 2.72 -41.24 -4.66
C GLY A 299 2.23 -39.86 -5.10
N TYR A 300 1.28 -39.26 -4.39
CA TYR A 300 0.92 -37.86 -4.58
C TYR A 300 2.04 -36.94 -4.09
N GLY A 301 2.23 -35.80 -4.74
CA GLY A 301 3.28 -34.84 -4.39
C GLY A 301 2.95 -34.03 -3.14
N ARG A 302 3.98 -33.64 -2.39
CA ARG A 302 3.83 -32.73 -1.22
C ARG A 302 3.27 -31.37 -1.58
N ASN A 303 3.58 -30.89 -2.78
CA ASN A 303 3.04 -29.67 -3.36
C ASN A 303 1.52 -29.73 -3.51
N ASP A 304 0.98 -30.83 -4.04
CA ASP A 304 -0.48 -30.99 -4.19
C ASP A 304 -1.16 -31.16 -2.83
N VAL A 305 -0.56 -31.96 -1.92
CA VAL A 305 -1.07 -32.15 -0.56
C VAL A 305 -1.09 -30.85 0.23
N ALA A 306 -0.05 -30.00 0.11
CA ALA A 306 -0.03 -28.68 0.72
C ALA A 306 -1.22 -27.84 0.25
N ILE A 307 -1.43 -27.74 -1.06
CA ILE A 307 -2.53 -26.97 -1.66
C ILE A 307 -3.89 -27.46 -1.13
N TRP A 308 -4.09 -28.77 -1.02
CA TRP A 308 -5.35 -29.33 -0.52
C TRP A 308 -5.60 -29.07 0.96
N ILE A 309 -4.56 -29.10 1.78
CA ILE A 309 -4.69 -28.80 3.22
C ILE A 309 -4.97 -27.31 3.42
N ILE A 310 -4.15 -26.44 2.84
CA ILE A 310 -4.27 -24.98 3.05
C ILE A 310 -5.50 -24.37 2.36
N GLY A 311 -6.02 -25.03 1.32
CA GLY A 311 -7.22 -24.62 0.61
C GLY A 311 -8.51 -25.23 1.17
N SER A 312 -8.43 -25.97 2.29
CA SER A 312 -9.62 -26.49 2.96
C SER A 312 -10.44 -25.37 3.60
N GLU A 313 -11.76 -25.51 3.69
CA GLU A 313 -12.65 -24.52 4.32
C GLU A 313 -12.18 -24.15 5.73
N GLU A 314 -11.74 -25.15 6.52
CA GLU A 314 -11.20 -24.92 7.86
C GLU A 314 -9.92 -24.06 7.84
N ALA A 315 -9.02 -24.28 6.87
CA ALA A 315 -7.80 -23.49 6.73
C ALA A 315 -8.11 -22.05 6.33
N VAL A 316 -9.04 -21.87 5.39
CA VAL A 316 -9.52 -20.55 4.96
C VAL A 316 -10.09 -19.77 6.14
N ASP A 317 -10.95 -20.41 6.95
CA ASP A 317 -11.55 -19.78 8.13
C ASP A 317 -10.52 -19.37 9.19
N VAL A 318 -9.46 -20.16 9.40
CA VAL A 318 -8.41 -19.84 10.38
C VAL A 318 -7.50 -18.71 9.89
N ASN A 319 -7.18 -18.68 8.60
CA ASN A 319 -6.29 -17.67 8.01
C ASN A 319 -7.02 -16.42 7.50
N ASP A 320 -8.35 -16.30 7.69
CA ASP A 320 -9.13 -15.14 7.24
C ASP A 320 -8.66 -13.81 7.85
N ALA A 321 -7.92 -13.86 8.96
CA ALA A 321 -7.28 -12.68 9.57
C ALA A 321 -6.03 -12.18 8.82
N THR A 322 -5.34 -13.04 8.05
CA THR A 322 -4.10 -12.70 7.33
C THR A 322 -4.26 -12.79 5.81
N VAL A 323 -5.22 -13.56 5.31
CA VAL A 323 -5.53 -13.69 3.87
C VAL A 323 -7.04 -13.71 3.67
N LYS A 324 -7.59 -12.66 3.04
CA LYS A 324 -9.00 -12.55 2.66
C LYS A 324 -9.19 -12.80 1.17
N PHE A 325 -10.19 -13.60 0.82
CA PHE A 325 -10.68 -13.73 -0.55
C PHE A 325 -12.03 -13.02 -0.67
N ILE A 326 -12.15 -12.09 -1.62
CA ILE A 326 -13.37 -11.32 -1.87
C ILE A 326 -13.70 -11.43 -3.35
N ASP A 327 -14.78 -12.14 -3.69
CA ASP A 327 -15.18 -12.36 -5.09
C ASP A 327 -15.46 -11.01 -5.80
N GLY A 328 -14.72 -10.74 -6.87
CA GLY A 328 -14.84 -9.50 -7.64
C GLY A 328 -14.05 -8.31 -7.09
N TRP A 329 -13.21 -8.50 -6.06
CA TRP A 329 -12.16 -7.54 -5.70
C TRP A 329 -11.18 -7.40 -6.87
N VAL A 330 -10.82 -6.17 -7.21
CA VAL A 330 -9.89 -5.85 -8.29
C VAL A 330 -8.56 -5.47 -7.69
#